data_AF-A0A1H8XRC0-F1
#
_entry.id   AF-A0A1H8XRC0-F1
#
_cell.length_a   1.000
_cell.length_b   1.000
_cell.length_c   1.000
_cell.angle_alpha   90.00
_cell.angle_beta   90.00
_cell.angle_gamma   90.00
#
_symmetry.space_group_name_H-M   'P 1'
#
loop_
_entity.id
_entity.type
_entity.pdbx_description
1 polymer ?
#
loop_
_entity_poly.entity_id
_entity_poly.type
_entity_poly.pdbx_seq_one_letter_code
_entity_poly.pdbx_strand_id
1 'polypeptide(L)'
;MKRAPILLLSVLLCFILSSCREKRSNNAEECYMLWAGEKPGKEVFAIHGQFWQSAHFTKEYIVYLELAPTPKWCAAFIKQNSLIKTDNIAILPTDAPAWFTPPQNVNLWKQSSGNTLYMQDRQTGRFFIYEEQL
;
A
#
# COMPACT_ATOMS: atom_id res chain seq x y z
N MET A 1 49.86 5.05 19.16
CA MET A 1 48.50 5.57 18.90
C MET A 1 47.98 4.97 17.59
N LYS A 2 47.10 3.94 17.63
CA LYS A 2 46.47 3.32 16.43
C LYS A 2 45.00 2.90 16.68
N ARG A 3 44.31 3.52 17.65
CA ARG A 3 42.94 3.13 18.06
C ARG A 3 41.82 3.87 17.31
N ALA A 4 42.13 4.99 16.65
CA ALA A 4 41.17 5.82 15.93
C ALA A 4 40.48 5.15 14.71
N PRO A 5 41.15 4.35 13.85
CA PRO A 5 40.48 3.79 12.67
C PRO A 5 39.51 2.65 13.03
N ILE A 6 39.77 1.92 14.13
CA ILE A 6 38.90 0.82 14.61
C ILE A 6 37.59 1.39 15.15
N LEU A 7 37.66 2.50 15.90
CA LEU A 7 36.45 3.15 16.43
C LEU A 7 35.58 3.72 15.31
N LEU A 8 36.20 4.32 14.29
CA LEU A 8 35.50 4.88 13.13
C LEU A 8 34.82 3.77 12.30
N LEU A 9 35.50 2.64 12.10
CA LEU A 9 34.97 1.48 11.39
C LEU A 9 33.81 0.82 12.16
N SER A 10 33.91 0.78 13.49
CA SER A 10 32.85 0.24 14.37
C SER A 10 31.58 1.09 14.32
N VAL A 11 31.73 2.42 14.35
CA VAL A 11 30.61 3.36 14.22
C VAL A 11 29.96 3.25 12.84
N LEU A 12 30.76 3.15 11.77
CA LEU A 12 30.25 2.98 10.40
C LEU A 12 29.47 1.67 10.25
N LEU A 13 29.92 0.57 10.88
CA LEU A 13 29.25 -0.74 10.86
C LEU A 13 27.89 -0.72 11.58
N CYS A 14 27.75 0.06 12.65
CA CYS A 14 26.48 0.20 13.38
C CYS A 14 25.38 0.89 12.55
N PHE A 15 25.74 1.83 11.66
CA PHE A 15 24.76 2.53 10.81
C PHE A 15 24.21 1.65 9.68
N ILE A 16 24.96 0.64 9.23
CA ILE A 16 24.51 -0.29 8.17
C ILE A 16 23.49 -1.30 8.71
N LEU A 17 23.53 -1.60 10.01
CA LEU A 17 22.67 -2.61 10.65
C LEU A 17 21.33 -2.06 11.16
N SER A 18 21.16 -0.73 11.25
CA SER A 18 19.95 -0.10 11.79
C SER A 18 18.87 0.22 10.75
N SER A 19 19.14 0.05 9.44
CA SER A 19 18.24 0.50 8.36
C SER A 19 17.17 -0.52 7.94
N CYS A 20 17.13 -1.70 8.54
CA CYS A 20 16.44 -2.85 7.97
C CYS A 20 15.44 -3.46 8.96
N ARG A 21 14.31 -2.79 9.21
CA ARG A 21 13.24 -3.37 10.01
C ARG A 21 11.97 -3.49 9.18
N GLU A 22 11.52 -4.73 9.05
CA GLU A 22 10.23 -5.08 8.47
C GLU A 22 9.11 -4.34 9.19
N LYS A 23 8.12 -3.87 8.42
CA LYS A 23 6.91 -3.25 8.97
C LYS A 23 5.70 -4.12 8.65
N ARG A 24 4.88 -4.37 9.66
CA ARG A 24 3.58 -5.04 9.50
C ARG A 24 2.52 -4.25 10.25
N SER A 25 1.35 -4.13 9.66
CA SER A 25 0.18 -3.62 10.38
C SER A 25 -1.09 -4.24 9.83
N ASN A 26 -2.07 -4.41 10.73
CA ASN A 26 -3.46 -4.71 10.40
C ASN A 26 -4.39 -3.58 10.90
N ASN A 27 -3.83 -2.46 11.39
CA ASN A 27 -4.60 -1.29 11.76
C ASN A 27 -4.87 -0.47 10.50
N ALA A 28 -6.15 -0.25 10.16
CA ALA A 28 -6.52 0.35 8.89
C ALA A 28 -5.90 1.74 8.64
N GLU A 29 -5.87 2.61 9.65
CA GLU A 29 -5.26 3.95 9.52
C GLU A 29 -3.74 3.88 9.38
N GLU A 30 -3.08 2.99 10.11
CA GLU A 30 -1.64 2.78 9.99
C GLU A 30 -1.27 2.20 8.63
N CYS A 31 -2.03 1.22 8.12
CA CYS A 31 -1.86 0.66 6.79
C CYS A 31 -2.00 1.74 5.71
N TYR A 32 -3.02 2.59 5.80
CA TYR A 32 -3.18 3.73 4.90
C TYR A 32 -1.97 4.66 4.97
N MET A 33 -1.50 4.99 6.18
CA MET A 33 -0.35 5.88 6.37
C MET A 33 0.95 5.29 5.81
N LEU A 34 1.17 3.99 5.97
CA LEU A 34 2.35 3.32 5.43
C LEU A 34 2.34 3.27 3.88
N TRP A 35 1.16 3.11 3.29
CA TRP A 35 0.95 3.14 1.84
C TRP A 35 1.03 4.56 1.26
N ALA A 36 0.17 5.47 1.70
CA ALA A 36 0.02 6.83 1.18
C ALA A 36 1.13 7.79 1.64
N GLY A 37 1.83 7.48 2.74
CA GLY A 37 2.82 8.38 3.36
C GLY A 37 2.23 9.47 4.25
N GLU A 38 0.90 9.51 4.38
CA GLU A 38 0.17 10.48 5.21
C GLU A 38 -1.07 9.85 5.85
N LYS A 39 -1.60 10.47 6.90
CA LYS A 39 -2.84 10.00 7.53
C LYS A 39 -4.05 10.17 6.60
N PRO A 40 -5.09 9.33 6.71
CA PRO A 40 -6.35 9.55 5.99
C PRO A 40 -6.90 10.95 6.26
N GLY A 41 -7.19 11.70 5.19
CA GLY A 41 -7.82 13.02 5.29
C GLY A 41 -9.33 12.93 5.51
N LYS A 42 -10.01 14.09 5.60
CA LYS A 42 -11.48 14.12 5.77
C LYS A 42 -12.27 13.53 4.60
N GLU A 43 -11.63 13.32 3.45
CA GLU A 43 -12.27 12.84 2.23
C GLU A 43 -12.15 11.32 2.02
N VAL A 44 -11.46 10.61 2.92
CA VAL A 44 -11.25 9.16 2.84
C VAL A 44 -11.08 8.55 4.23
N PHE A 45 -11.78 7.44 4.47
CA PHE A 45 -11.63 6.65 5.68
C PHE A 45 -11.14 5.24 5.35
N ALA A 46 -10.19 4.71 6.14
CA ALA A 46 -9.71 3.34 5.99
C ALA A 46 -10.56 2.41 6.88
N ILE A 47 -11.30 1.49 6.26
CA ILE A 47 -12.19 0.54 6.94
C ILE A 47 -11.37 -0.68 7.41
N HIS A 48 -10.62 -1.27 6.50
CA HIS A 48 -9.73 -2.40 6.77
C HIS A 48 -8.38 -2.14 6.10
N GLY A 49 -7.33 -2.72 6.69
CA GLY A 49 -5.99 -2.67 6.13
C GLY A 49 -5.16 -3.86 6.57
N GLN A 50 -4.30 -4.32 5.67
CA GLN A 50 -3.21 -5.24 5.95
C GLN A 50 -2.01 -4.81 5.14
N PHE A 51 -0.88 -4.60 5.82
CA PHE A 51 0.33 -4.07 5.22
C PHE A 51 1.53 -4.90 5.66
N TRP A 52 2.41 -5.20 4.70
CA TRP A 52 3.74 -5.74 4.93
C TRP A 52 4.75 -4.95 4.10
N GLN A 53 5.86 -4.56 4.69
CA GLN A 53 7.00 -3.98 3.98
C GLN A 53 8.27 -4.69 4.41
N SER A 54 9.12 -5.01 3.42
CA SER A 54 10.38 -5.69 3.63
C SER A 54 11.36 -4.85 4.47
N ALA A 55 12.34 -5.54 5.04
CA ALA A 55 13.44 -4.92 5.75
C ALA A 55 14.55 -4.44 4.79
N HIS A 56 14.36 -4.48 3.47
CA HIS A 56 15.38 -4.08 2.52
C HIS A 56 15.50 -2.55 2.42
N PHE A 57 16.60 -2.07 1.83
CA PHE A 57 16.82 -0.64 1.61
C PHE A 57 15.84 -0.07 0.57
N THR A 58 15.46 -0.90 -0.40
CA THR A 58 14.39 -0.66 -1.37
C THR A 58 13.03 -0.71 -0.68
N LYS A 59 12.10 0.18 -1.08
CA LYS A 59 10.72 0.15 -0.57
C LYS A 59 9.98 -0.99 -1.27
N GLU A 60 9.96 -2.16 -0.66
CA GLU A 60 9.20 -3.32 -1.15
C GLU A 60 8.06 -3.59 -0.18
N TYR A 61 6.83 -3.67 -0.68
CA TYR A 61 5.65 -3.86 0.15
C TYR A 61 4.52 -4.56 -0.58
N ILE A 62 3.62 -5.11 0.24
CA ILE A 62 2.31 -5.60 -0.14
C ILE A 62 1.28 -4.90 0.73
N VAL A 63 0.23 -4.39 0.11
CA VAL A 63 -0.86 -3.74 0.82
C VAL A 63 -2.22 -4.20 0.31
N TYR A 64 -3.13 -4.42 1.25
CA TYR A 64 -4.56 -4.55 1.04
C TYR A 64 -5.25 -3.44 1.82
N LEU A 65 -6.11 -2.66 1.17
CA LEU A 65 -6.94 -1.63 1.83
C LEU A 65 -8.38 -1.70 1.35
N GLU A 66 -9.31 -1.51 2.28
CA GLU A 66 -10.70 -1.15 1.97
C GLU A 66 -10.95 0.27 2.45
N LEU A 67 -11.30 1.16 1.52
CA LEU A 67 -11.52 2.57 1.78
C LEU A 67 -12.99 2.95 1.58
N ALA A 68 -13.45 3.91 2.37
CA ALA A 68 -14.67 4.68 2.14
C ALA A 68 -14.30 6.11 1.71
N PRO A 69 -13.98 6.33 0.42
CA PRO A 69 -13.68 7.66 -0.10
C PRO A 69 -14.93 8.43 -0.49
N THR A 70 -14.83 9.76 -0.48
CA THR A 70 -15.77 10.61 -1.20
C THR A 70 -15.59 10.48 -2.72
N PRO A 71 -16.62 10.79 -3.53
CA PRO A 71 -16.48 10.81 -4.99
C PRO A 71 -15.36 11.72 -5.49
N LYS A 72 -15.13 12.84 -4.79
CA LYS A 72 -14.06 13.79 -5.11
C LYS A 72 -12.68 13.17 -4.91
N TRP A 73 -12.45 12.51 -3.78
CA TRP A 73 -11.19 11.80 -3.53
C TRP A 73 -10.96 10.72 -4.59
N CYS A 74 -11.99 9.93 -4.89
CA CYS A 74 -11.90 8.86 -5.89
C CYS A 74 -11.52 9.41 -7.29
N ALA A 75 -12.17 10.49 -7.73
CA ALA A 75 -11.86 11.12 -9.01
C ALA A 75 -10.42 11.69 -9.04
N ALA A 76 -9.96 12.28 -7.95
CA ALA A 76 -8.60 12.78 -7.82
C ALA A 76 -7.58 11.63 -7.85
N PHE A 77 -7.83 10.54 -7.11
CA PHE A 77 -6.98 9.37 -7.05
C PHE A 77 -6.81 8.70 -8.43
N ILE A 78 -7.93 8.47 -9.13
CA ILE A 78 -7.93 7.93 -10.51
C ILE A 78 -7.10 8.81 -11.44
N LYS A 79 -7.30 10.14 -11.36
CA LYS A 79 -6.59 11.10 -12.21
C LYS A 79 -5.10 11.17 -11.90
N GLN A 80 -4.72 11.28 -10.62
CA GLN A 80 -3.32 11.39 -10.20
C GLN A 80 -2.50 10.15 -10.56
N ASN A 81 -3.10 8.97 -10.41
CA ASN A 81 -2.44 7.70 -10.72
C ASN A 81 -2.62 7.27 -12.19
N SER A 82 -3.27 8.10 -13.01
CA SER A 82 -3.57 7.82 -14.43
C SER A 82 -4.23 6.45 -14.63
N LEU A 83 -5.18 6.11 -13.76
CA LEU A 83 -5.84 4.80 -13.79
C LEU A 83 -6.79 4.69 -14.96
N ILE A 84 -6.74 3.54 -15.64
CA ILE A 84 -7.60 3.24 -16.79
C ILE A 84 -8.62 2.20 -16.38
N LYS A 85 -9.88 2.43 -16.73
CA LYS A 85 -10.95 1.46 -16.51
C LYS A 85 -10.76 0.24 -17.41
N THR A 86 -11.01 -0.96 -16.89
CA THR A 86 -10.92 -2.20 -17.66
C THR A 86 -12.13 -3.10 -17.41
N ASP A 87 -12.50 -3.88 -18.42
CA ASP A 87 -13.57 -4.89 -18.36
C ASP A 87 -13.03 -6.30 -18.08
N ASN A 88 -11.74 -6.42 -17.76
CA ASN A 88 -11.11 -7.70 -17.41
C ASN A 88 -11.71 -8.27 -16.12
N ILE A 89 -11.54 -9.57 -15.89
CA ILE A 89 -11.91 -10.18 -14.61
C ILE A 89 -10.81 -9.84 -13.58
N ALA A 90 -11.21 -9.39 -12.40
CA ALA A 90 -10.28 -9.22 -11.28
C ALA A 90 -9.81 -10.59 -10.78
N ILE A 91 -8.50 -10.82 -10.82
CA ILE A 91 -7.89 -12.00 -10.21
C ILE A 91 -7.33 -11.53 -8.87
N LEU A 92 -7.93 -11.99 -7.79
CA LEU A 92 -7.43 -11.70 -6.44
C LEU A 92 -6.19 -12.54 -6.15
N PRO A 93 -5.22 -11.99 -5.40
CA PRO A 93 -4.12 -12.78 -4.85
C PRO A 93 -4.63 -13.94 -4.00
N THR A 94 -3.94 -15.08 -4.04
CA THR A 94 -4.34 -16.28 -3.29
C THR A 94 -4.23 -16.12 -1.78
N ASP A 95 -3.41 -15.18 -1.33
CA ASP A 95 -3.14 -14.84 0.06
C ASP A 95 -3.90 -13.59 0.53
N ALA A 96 -4.86 -13.10 -0.27
CA ALA A 96 -5.71 -11.97 0.11
C ALA A 96 -6.47 -12.27 1.42
N PRO A 97 -6.58 -11.30 2.35
CA PRO A 97 -7.30 -11.52 3.59
C PRO A 97 -8.79 -11.73 3.35
N ALA A 98 -9.45 -12.48 4.23
CA ALA A 98 -10.86 -12.86 4.07
C ALA A 98 -11.82 -11.67 3.90
N TRP A 99 -11.50 -10.51 4.48
CA TRP A 99 -12.29 -9.28 4.35
C TRP A 99 -12.10 -8.58 2.99
N PHE A 100 -11.03 -8.90 2.24
CA PHE A 100 -10.73 -8.31 0.92
C PHE A 100 -11.54 -9.01 -0.19
N THR A 101 -12.85 -9.04 0.00
CA THR A 101 -13.79 -9.62 -0.95
C THR A 101 -14.58 -8.50 -1.62
N PRO A 102 -14.24 -8.08 -2.84
CA PRO A 102 -14.98 -7.05 -3.55
C PRO A 102 -16.40 -7.52 -3.89
N PRO A 103 -17.40 -6.61 -3.90
CA PRO A 103 -18.76 -6.93 -4.32
C PRO A 103 -18.81 -7.28 -5.81
N GLN A 104 -19.89 -7.95 -6.25
CA GLN A 104 -20.00 -8.45 -7.64
C GLN A 104 -20.02 -7.34 -8.70
N ASN A 105 -20.40 -6.11 -8.35
CA ASN A 105 -20.56 -5.01 -9.30
C ASN A 105 -19.51 -3.90 -9.08
N VAL A 106 -18.33 -4.09 -9.67
CA VAL A 106 -17.20 -3.18 -9.51
C VAL A 106 -16.82 -2.46 -10.81
N ASN A 107 -16.26 -1.26 -10.68
CA ASN A 107 -15.35 -0.72 -11.67
C ASN A 107 -13.95 -1.22 -11.35
N LEU A 108 -13.28 -1.82 -12.34
CA LEU A 108 -11.89 -2.21 -12.22
C LEU A 108 -11.01 -1.16 -12.86
N TRP A 109 -9.97 -0.78 -12.14
CA TRP A 109 -9.00 0.21 -12.55
C TRP A 109 -7.60 -0.40 -12.45
N LYS A 110 -6.75 -0.05 -13.40
CA LYS A 110 -5.35 -0.48 -13.45
C LYS A 110 -4.44 0.65 -13.87
N GLN A 111 -3.19 0.59 -13.43
CA GLN A 111 -2.11 1.34 -14.06
C GLN A 111 -1.67 0.63 -15.35
N SER A 112 -0.95 1.34 -16.23
CA SER A 112 -0.38 0.76 -17.46
C SER A 112 0.70 -0.29 -17.18
N SER A 113 1.32 -0.24 -16.00
CA SER A 113 2.39 -1.13 -15.54
C SER A 113 2.26 -1.41 -14.04
N GLY A 114 2.63 -2.62 -13.60
CA GLY A 114 2.65 -3.03 -12.19
C GLY A 114 1.59 -4.09 -11.85
N ASN A 115 1.76 -4.74 -10.69
CA ASN A 115 0.82 -5.72 -10.16
C ASN A 115 -0.15 -5.03 -9.17
N THR A 116 -0.97 -4.12 -9.70
CA THR A 116 -1.94 -3.35 -8.92
C THR A 116 -3.36 -3.70 -9.32
N LEU A 117 -4.24 -3.82 -8.33
CA LEU A 117 -5.67 -4.05 -8.52
C LEU A 117 -6.46 -3.04 -7.70
N TYR A 118 -7.17 -2.17 -8.41
CA TYR A 118 -8.04 -1.17 -7.82
C TYR A 118 -9.48 -1.47 -8.20
N MET A 119 -10.36 -1.63 -7.21
CA MET A 119 -11.75 -2.02 -7.43
C MET A 119 -12.68 -1.06 -6.71
N GLN A 120 -13.58 -0.43 -7.44
CA GLN A 120 -14.57 0.47 -6.86
C GLN A 120 -15.95 -0.19 -6.93
N ASP A 121 -16.57 -0.43 -5.77
CA ASP A 121 -17.96 -0.84 -5.71
C ASP A 121 -18.87 0.26 -6.29
N ARG A 122 -19.67 -0.09 -7.30
CA ARG A 122 -20.59 0.86 -7.95
C ARG A 122 -21.78 1.25 -7.07
N GLN A 123 -22.11 0.44 -6.06
CA GLN A 123 -23.23 0.70 -5.16
C GLN A 123 -22.82 1.58 -3.98
N THR A 124 -21.76 1.19 -3.27
CA THR A 124 -21.34 1.89 -2.05
C THR A 124 -20.26 2.94 -2.27
N GLY A 125 -19.56 2.90 -3.40
CA GLY A 125 -18.38 3.72 -3.64
C GLY A 125 -17.14 3.26 -2.86
N ARG A 126 -17.22 2.15 -2.12
CA ARG A 126 -16.06 1.55 -1.43
C ARG A 126 -14.97 1.23 -2.43
N PHE A 127 -13.74 1.47 -2.04
CA PHE A 127 -12.58 1.36 -2.90
C PHE A 127 -11.59 0.36 -2.30
N PHE A 128 -11.37 -0.74 -2.99
CA PHE A 128 -10.47 -1.81 -2.61
C PHE A 128 -9.15 -1.62 -3.38
N ILE A 129 -8.05 -1.67 -2.65
CA ILE A 129 -6.70 -1.51 -3.18
C ILE A 129 -5.89 -2.74 -2.84
N TYR A 130 -5.36 -3.40 -3.85
CA TYR A 130 -4.23 -4.30 -3.75
C TYR A 130 -3.07 -3.72 -4.53
N GLU A 131 -1.91 -3.62 -3.90
CA GLU A 131 -0.69 -3.16 -4.54
C GLU A 131 0.51 -3.94 -4.00
N GLU A 132 1.33 -4.41 -4.93
CA GLU A 132 2.55 -5.14 -4.67
C GLU A 132 3.70 -4.46 -5.43
N GLN A 133 4.71 -4.06 -4.67
CA GLN A 133 5.96 -3.52 -5.17
C GLN A 133 7.09 -4.35 -4.56
N LEU A 134 7.80 -5.12 -5.37
CA LEU A 134 8.93 -5.96 -4.97
C LEU A 134 10.20 -5.56 -5.73
#